data_AF-A0A2D5VL67-F1
#
_entry.id   AF-A0A2D5VL67-F1
#
_cell.length_a   1.000
_cell.length_b   1.000
_cell.length_c   1.000
_cell.angle_alpha   90.00
_cell.angle_beta   90.00
_cell.angle_gamma   90.00
#
_symmetry.space_group_name_H-M   'P 1'
#
loop_
_entity.id
_entity.type
_entity.pdbx_description
1 polymer ?
#
loop_
_entity_poly.entity_id
_entity_poly.type
_entity_poly.pdbx_seq_one_letter_code
_entity_poly.pdbx_strand_id
1 'polypeptide(L)'
;MKAWKLPLSTAILAVSVGAQAVEPAGIELDSGITLLPSVELSVEDNDNAYLQPDETKAGTTITRLKPALAVAADLGQTQFNLGFTAEKGAYSSDEDDNYTDTTIDAGAGFELTSRHQLDLSAQIKSAHDARGAGTKEGSEALGIKDPDEYDENTLSA
;
A
#
# COMPACT_ATOMS: atom_id res chain seq x y z
N MET A 1 6.11 11.04 41.33
CA MET A 1 5.25 11.22 40.15
C MET A 1 5.63 12.52 39.46
N LYS A 2 6.33 12.47 38.33
CA LYS A 2 6.76 13.66 37.59
C LYS A 2 6.19 13.55 36.19
N ALA A 3 5.06 14.22 35.97
CA ALA A 3 4.46 14.37 34.67
C ALA A 3 5.27 15.39 33.87
N TRP A 4 5.76 15.00 32.70
CA TRP A 4 6.24 15.94 31.69
C TRP A 4 5.31 15.83 30.50
N LYS A 5 4.54 16.89 30.24
CA LYS A 5 3.67 17.01 29.08
C LYS A 5 4.47 17.66 27.94
N LEU A 6 4.33 17.10 26.74
CA LEU A 6 4.84 17.60 25.45
C LEU A 6 4.20 18.94 25.08
N PRO A 7 4.87 19.72 24.20
CA PRO A 7 4.15 20.13 23.00
C PRO A 7 4.95 20.00 21.69
N LEU A 8 4.34 19.23 20.76
CA LEU A 8 4.11 19.49 19.34
C LEU A 8 4.92 20.61 18.64
N SER A 9 5.70 20.24 17.62
CA SER A 9 6.01 21.08 16.44
C SER A 9 6.63 20.20 15.34
N THR A 10 5.80 19.54 14.53
CA THR A 10 6.26 18.96 13.27
C THR A 10 6.23 20.05 12.22
N ALA A 11 7.37 20.72 12.02
CA ALA A 11 7.58 21.55 10.85
C ALA A 11 7.73 20.63 9.64
N ILE A 12 6.76 20.65 8.71
CA ILE A 12 6.92 20.05 7.39
C ILE A 12 7.86 20.97 6.62
N LEU A 13 9.16 20.66 6.67
CA LEU A 13 10.15 21.22 5.78
C LEU A 13 10.04 20.47 4.46
N ALA A 14 9.54 21.14 3.42
CA ALA A 14 9.63 20.66 2.04
C ALA A 14 11.11 20.69 1.61
N VAL A 15 11.84 19.61 1.90
CA VAL A 15 13.15 19.35 1.31
C VAL A 15 12.88 18.68 -0.02
N SER A 16 13.25 19.34 -1.12
CA SER A 16 13.34 18.72 -2.44
C SER A 16 14.50 17.73 -2.44
N VAL A 17 14.29 16.56 -1.83
CA VAL A 17 15.22 15.44 -1.92
C VAL A 17 15.02 14.82 -3.30
N GLY A 18 16.06 14.82 -4.13
CA GLY A 18 16.09 13.92 -5.28
C GLY A 18 15.80 12.50 -4.80
N ALA A 19 14.95 11.77 -5.53
CA ALA A 19 14.55 10.42 -5.17
C ALA A 19 15.79 9.54 -4.96
N GLN A 20 16.15 9.35 -3.70
CA GLN A 20 17.05 8.31 -3.25
C GLN A 20 16.14 7.24 -2.71
N ALA A 21 15.94 6.16 -3.47
CA ALA A 21 15.36 4.94 -2.94
C ALA A 21 16.41 4.30 -2.01
N VAL A 22 16.60 4.88 -0.83
CA VAL A 22 17.22 4.18 0.28
C VAL A 22 16.14 3.24 0.78
N GLU A 23 16.24 1.96 0.43
CA GLU A 23 15.42 0.97 1.10
C GLU A 23 15.74 1.06 2.60
N PRO A 24 14.75 1.33 3.46
CA PRO A 24 14.98 1.41 4.89
C PRO A 24 15.57 0.07 5.34
N ALA A 25 16.81 0.08 5.83
CA ALA A 25 17.32 -1.04 6.61
C ALA A 25 16.38 -1.20 7.81
N GLY A 26 15.75 -2.37 7.92
CA GLY A 26 14.79 -2.64 8.98
C GLY A 26 15.36 -2.33 10.36
N ILE A 27 14.49 -1.93 11.28
CA ILE A 27 14.84 -1.70 12.68
C ILE A 27 14.87 -3.07 13.35
N GLU A 28 16.06 -3.65 13.44
CA GLU A 28 16.30 -4.86 14.20
C GLU A 28 16.11 -4.58 15.70
N LEU A 29 15.31 -5.42 16.35
CA LEU A 29 15.14 -5.48 17.79
C LEU A 29 15.97 -6.67 18.31
N ASP A 30 16.54 -6.53 19.52
CA ASP A 30 17.33 -7.58 20.19
C ASP A 30 16.59 -8.92 20.40
N SER A 31 15.29 -8.99 20.08
CA SER A 31 14.43 -10.16 20.20
C SER A 31 14.36 -11.04 18.94
N GLY A 32 15.14 -10.76 17.88
CA GLY A 32 15.01 -11.44 16.58
C GLY A 32 13.80 -10.95 15.76
N ILE A 33 13.26 -9.80 16.13
CA ILE A 33 12.15 -9.13 15.45
C ILE A 33 12.72 -7.95 14.67
N THR A 34 12.31 -7.80 13.41
CA THR A 34 12.66 -6.67 12.55
C THR A 34 11.40 -5.89 12.21
N LEU A 35 11.42 -4.58 12.48
CA LEU A 35 10.36 -3.66 12.06
C LEU A 35 10.76 -2.98 10.76
N LEU A 36 9.86 -2.96 9.79
CA LEU A 36 10.09 -2.47 8.44
C LEU A 36 9.06 -1.37 8.12
N PRO A 37 9.22 -0.15 8.63
CA PRO A 37 8.38 0.98 8.25
C PRO A 37 8.82 1.53 6.90
N SER A 38 7.86 1.88 6.05
CA SER A 38 8.12 2.61 4.80
C SER A 38 7.02 3.62 4.53
N VAL A 39 7.37 4.65 3.76
CA VAL A 39 6.41 5.61 3.22
C VAL A 39 6.87 6.00 1.84
N GLU A 40 5.97 5.88 0.87
CA GLU A 40 6.20 6.31 -0.50
C GLU A 40 5.26 7.46 -0.84
N LEU A 41 5.79 8.47 -1.53
CA LEU A 41 5.03 9.56 -2.13
C LEU A 41 5.34 9.57 -3.62
N SER A 42 4.32 9.41 -4.46
CA SER A 42 4.47 9.48 -5.91
C SER A 42 3.50 10.48 -6.52
N VAL A 43 3.91 11.09 -7.63
CA VAL A 43 3.10 11.98 -8.46
C VAL A 43 3.26 11.52 -9.89
N GLU A 44 2.13 11.29 -10.56
CA GLU A 44 2.07 10.76 -11.93
C GLU A 44 1.17 11.65 -12.77
N ASP A 45 1.64 12.06 -13.95
CA ASP A 45 0.80 12.69 -14.97
C ASP A 45 0.31 11.61 -15.93
N ASN A 46 -1.02 11.50 -16.08
CA ASN A 46 -1.67 10.56 -16.98
C ASN A 46 -2.53 11.32 -18.00
N ASP A 47 -2.14 11.27 -19.26
CA ASP A 47 -2.80 11.98 -20.38
C ASP A 47 -4.13 11.36 -20.82
N ASN A 48 -4.46 10.16 -20.33
CA ASN A 48 -5.70 9.45 -20.65
C ASN A 48 -6.16 8.60 -19.47
N ALA A 49 -6.60 9.27 -18.41
CA ALA A 49 -6.98 8.67 -17.13
C ALA A 49 -8.07 7.59 -17.27
N TYR A 50 -8.96 7.74 -18.24
CA TYR A 50 -10.15 6.90 -18.41
C TYR A 50 -10.09 6.00 -19.66
N LEU A 51 -8.91 5.84 -20.26
CA LEU A 51 -8.71 5.00 -21.46
C LEU A 51 -9.70 5.33 -22.61
N GLN A 52 -9.95 6.63 -22.81
CA GLN A 52 -10.88 7.15 -23.81
C GLN A 52 -10.23 7.35 -25.19
N PRO A 53 -11.01 7.44 -26.28
CA PRO A 53 -10.50 7.85 -27.60
C PRO A 53 -9.83 9.23 -27.56
N ASP A 54 -8.89 9.48 -28.48
CA ASP A 54 -8.08 10.72 -28.54
C ASP A 54 -8.90 12.02 -28.55
N GLU A 55 -10.10 11.98 -29.13
CA GLU A 55 -11.01 13.12 -29.26
C GLU A 55 -11.63 13.54 -27.92
N THR A 56 -11.67 12.62 -26.95
CA THR A 56 -12.34 12.81 -25.66
C THR A 56 -11.43 12.54 -24.47
N LYS A 57 -10.12 12.26 -24.69
CA LYS A 57 -9.20 11.91 -23.60
C LYS A 57 -9.12 13.01 -22.56
N ALA A 58 -9.15 12.60 -21.30
CA ALA A 58 -8.97 13.48 -20.15
C ALA A 58 -7.63 13.19 -19.49
N GLY A 59 -6.82 14.25 -19.37
CA GLY A 59 -5.60 14.23 -18.58
C GLY A 59 -5.89 14.45 -17.10
N THR A 60 -5.09 13.84 -16.23
CA THR A 60 -5.12 14.06 -14.79
C THR A 60 -3.72 13.87 -14.19
N THR A 61 -3.47 14.55 -13.08
CA THR A 61 -2.31 14.28 -12.24
C THR A 61 -2.80 13.50 -11.03
N ILE A 62 -2.15 12.37 -10.74
CA ILE A 62 -2.45 11.50 -9.60
C ILE A 62 -1.33 11.64 -8.57
N THR A 63 -1.68 12.06 -7.35
CA THR A 63 -0.75 12.06 -6.20
C THR A 63 -1.09 10.89 -5.29
N ARG A 64 -0.10 10.05 -4.97
CA ARG A 64 -0.29 8.87 -4.10
C ARG A 64 0.60 8.92 -2.89
N LEU A 65 0.03 8.68 -1.72
CA LEU A 65 0.74 8.46 -0.46
C LEU A 65 0.53 7.02 0.00
N LYS A 66 1.62 6.27 0.16
CA LYS A 66 1.58 4.85 0.49
C LYS A 66 2.45 4.54 1.71
N PRO A 67 1.90 4.66 2.94
CA PRO A 67 2.57 4.15 4.13
C PRO A 67 2.46 2.61 4.20
N ALA A 68 3.52 1.97 4.67
CA ALA A 68 3.48 0.57 5.03
C ALA A 68 4.27 0.31 6.33
N LEU A 69 3.88 -0.76 7.02
CA LEU A 69 4.56 -1.29 8.17
C LEU A 69 4.57 -2.81 8.07
N ALA A 70 5.75 -3.40 8.06
CA ALA A 70 5.91 -4.84 8.21
C ALA A 70 6.68 -5.20 9.48
N VAL A 71 6.38 -6.37 10.02
CA VAL A 71 7.07 -7.00 11.14
C VAL A 71 7.48 -8.38 10.67
N ALA A 72 8.77 -8.70 10.80
CA ALA A 72 9.31 -10.02 10.56
C ALA A 72 9.95 -10.54 11.85
N ALA A 73 9.68 -11.79 12.22
CA ALA A 73 10.32 -12.44 13.36
C ALA A 73 10.97 -13.74 12.90
N ASP A 74 12.28 -13.85 13.11
CA ASP A 74 13.04 -15.09 12.90
C ASP A 74 13.40 -15.67 14.26
N LEU A 75 12.75 -16.79 14.61
CA LEU A 75 12.92 -17.51 15.86
C LEU A 75 13.57 -18.88 15.63
N GLY A 76 14.32 -19.03 14.53
CA GLY A 76 14.95 -20.28 14.12
C GLY A 76 14.00 -21.18 13.34
N GLN A 77 13.49 -22.24 13.98
CA GLN A 77 12.55 -23.19 13.33
C GLN A 77 11.16 -22.58 13.08
N THR A 78 10.90 -21.39 13.62
CA THR A 78 9.63 -20.69 13.43
C THR A 78 9.89 -19.29 12.92
N GLN A 79 9.18 -18.91 11.86
CA GLN A 79 9.24 -17.59 11.27
C GLN A 79 7.83 -17.00 11.19
N PHE A 80 7.69 -15.71 11.49
CA PHE A 80 6.43 -15.00 11.37
C PHE A 80 6.61 -13.71 10.57
N ASN A 81 5.61 -13.36 9.78
CA ASN A 81 5.49 -12.05 9.17
C ASN A 81 4.08 -11.48 9.34
N LEU A 82 4.01 -10.16 9.51
CA LEU A 82 2.79 -9.39 9.51
C LEU A 82 3.05 -8.10 8.72
N GLY A 83 2.23 -7.82 7.73
CA GLY A 83 2.31 -6.62 6.90
C GLY A 83 1.01 -5.84 6.96
N PHE A 84 1.13 -4.51 6.97
CA PHE A 84 0.04 -3.59 6.69
C PHE A 84 0.51 -2.56 5.67
N THR A 85 -0.24 -2.41 4.58
CA THR A 85 -0.02 -1.39 3.57
C THR A 85 -1.31 -0.62 3.38
N ALA A 86 -1.23 0.71 3.29
CA ALA A 86 -2.32 1.56 2.86
C ALA A 86 -1.86 2.46 1.73
N GLU A 87 -2.75 2.82 0.83
CA GLU A 87 -2.49 3.76 -0.25
C GLU A 87 -3.66 4.74 -0.38
N LYS A 88 -3.34 6.04 -0.44
CA LYS A 88 -4.32 7.09 -0.75
C LYS A 88 -3.93 7.74 -2.06
N GLY A 89 -4.80 7.63 -3.06
CA GLY A 89 -4.67 8.35 -4.34
C GLY A 89 -5.57 9.57 -4.39
N ALA A 90 -5.04 10.68 -4.92
CA ALA A 90 -5.77 11.91 -5.17
C ALA A 90 -5.63 12.33 -6.65
N TYR A 91 -6.75 12.43 -7.35
CA TYR A 91 -6.84 12.87 -8.75
C TYR A 91 -7.08 14.38 -8.78
N SER A 92 -6.33 15.08 -9.64
CA SER A 92 -6.44 16.55 -9.75
C SER A 92 -7.68 17.02 -10.52
N SER A 93 -8.17 16.19 -11.45
CA SER A 93 -9.22 16.57 -12.40
C SER A 93 -10.63 16.28 -11.88
N ASP A 94 -10.80 15.20 -11.12
CA ASP A 94 -12.09 14.77 -10.57
C ASP A 94 -11.85 14.10 -9.21
N GLU A 95 -12.52 14.58 -8.16
CA GLU A 95 -12.33 14.07 -6.80
C GLU A 95 -13.11 12.78 -6.52
N ASP A 96 -14.12 12.49 -7.34
CA ASP A 96 -14.89 11.24 -7.26
C ASP A 96 -13.99 10.02 -7.59
N ASP A 97 -12.83 10.25 -8.22
CA ASP A 97 -11.82 9.23 -8.54
C ASP A 97 -10.85 8.93 -7.40
N ASN A 98 -10.93 9.68 -6.28
CA ASN A 98 -10.03 9.50 -5.15
C ASN A 98 -10.30 8.19 -4.41
N TYR A 99 -9.29 7.33 -4.29
CA TYR A 99 -9.43 6.01 -3.67
C TYR A 99 -8.65 5.90 -2.36
N THR A 100 -8.94 4.84 -1.60
CA THR A 100 -8.11 4.40 -0.47
C THR A 100 -8.05 2.88 -0.47
N ASP A 101 -6.85 2.34 -0.68
CA ASP A 101 -6.64 0.89 -0.71
C ASP A 101 -5.90 0.45 0.54
N THR A 102 -6.18 -0.76 0.99
CA THR A 102 -5.47 -1.38 2.12
C THR A 102 -5.19 -2.85 1.89
N THR A 103 -4.09 -3.33 2.47
CA THR A 103 -3.73 -4.75 2.45
C THR A 103 -3.14 -5.13 3.80
N ILE A 104 -3.61 -6.25 4.35
CA ILE A 104 -3.05 -6.90 5.53
C ILE A 104 -2.57 -8.29 5.11
N ASP A 105 -1.32 -8.58 5.42
CA ASP A 105 -0.68 -9.86 5.13
C ASP A 105 -0.22 -10.50 6.43
N ALA A 106 -0.44 -11.80 6.60
CA ALA A 106 0.09 -12.56 7.71
C ALA A 106 0.65 -13.89 7.22
N GLY A 107 1.81 -14.27 7.74
CA GLY A 107 2.48 -15.51 7.37
C GLY A 107 3.18 -16.16 8.54
N ALA A 108 3.22 -17.49 8.54
CA ALA A 108 3.90 -18.30 9.53
C ALA A 108 4.56 -19.52 8.87
N GLY A 109 5.86 -19.67 9.05
CA GLY A 109 6.62 -20.84 8.61
C GLY A 109 7.10 -21.66 9.81
N PHE A 110 6.99 -22.98 9.71
CA PHE A 110 7.39 -23.92 10.75
C PHE A 110 8.25 -25.05 10.15
N GLU A 111 9.52 -25.13 10.56
CA GLU A 111 10.36 -26.30 10.35
C GLU A 111 10.05 -27.34 11.45
N LEU A 112 9.21 -28.31 11.14
CA LEU A 112 8.80 -29.36 12.08
C LEU A 112 9.95 -30.38 12.29
N THR A 113 10.67 -30.68 11.22
CA THR A 113 11.89 -31.49 11.21
C THR A 113 12.77 -31.03 10.04
N SER A 114 14.02 -31.51 9.97
CA SER A 114 14.91 -31.25 8.83
C SER A 114 14.39 -31.72 7.46
N ARG A 115 13.24 -32.40 7.40
CA ARG A 115 12.58 -32.86 6.16
C ARG A 115 11.10 -32.45 6.06
N HIS A 116 10.56 -31.74 7.04
CA HIS A 116 9.15 -31.38 7.09
C HIS A 116 8.99 -29.91 7.46
N GLN A 117 8.40 -29.16 6.55
CA GLN A 117 8.07 -27.74 6.71
C GLN A 117 6.57 -27.54 6.48
N LEU A 118 5.99 -26.57 7.19
CA LEU A 118 4.63 -26.09 7.00
C LEU A 118 4.67 -24.57 6.86
N ASP A 119 4.10 -24.03 5.79
CA ASP A 119 3.98 -22.60 5.56
C ASP A 119 2.51 -22.24 5.47
N LEU A 120 2.08 -21.28 6.28
CA LEU A 120 0.73 -20.75 6.28
C LEU A 120 0.78 -19.28 5.90
N SER A 121 -0.15 -18.83 5.06
CA SER A 121 -0.33 -17.41 4.76
C SER A 121 -1.79 -17.03 4.61
N ALA A 122 -2.09 -15.78 4.96
CA ALA A 122 -3.38 -15.15 4.78
C ALA A 122 -3.18 -13.71 4.31
N GLN A 123 -4.04 -13.26 3.40
CA GLN A 123 -4.11 -11.87 2.94
C GLN A 123 -5.56 -11.40 2.94
N ILE A 124 -5.77 -10.18 3.41
CA ILE A 124 -7.02 -9.43 3.31
C ILE A 124 -6.70 -8.14 2.57
N LYS A 125 -7.37 -7.92 1.44
CA LYS A 125 -7.15 -6.77 0.57
C LYS A 125 -8.48 -6.06 0.34
N SER A 126 -8.48 -4.74 0.48
CA SER A 126 -9.57 -3.86 0.04
C SER A 126 -8.96 -2.88 -0.96
N ALA A 127 -9.43 -2.89 -2.19
CA ALA A 127 -8.80 -2.19 -3.30
C ALA A 127 -9.83 -1.68 -4.31
N HIS A 128 -9.36 -0.95 -5.31
CA HIS A 128 -10.21 -0.44 -6.37
C HIS A 128 -9.65 -0.77 -7.76
N ASP A 129 -10.54 -0.78 -8.75
CA ASP A 129 -10.22 -0.66 -10.16
C ASP A 129 -10.49 0.80 -10.59
N ALA A 130 -9.49 1.44 -11.17
CA ALA A 130 -9.62 2.78 -11.71
C ALA A 130 -10.69 2.82 -12.82
N ARG A 131 -11.43 3.93 -12.92
CA ARG A 131 -12.47 4.07 -13.95
C ARG A 131 -11.89 3.89 -15.35
N GLY A 132 -12.56 3.07 -16.17
CA GLY A 132 -12.10 2.75 -17.51
C GLY A 132 -11.12 1.58 -17.56
N ALA A 133 -10.75 0.99 -16.42
CA ALA A 133 -9.96 -0.23 -16.31
C ALA A 133 -10.77 -1.33 -15.57
N GLY A 134 -10.42 -2.60 -15.81
CA GLY A 134 -10.99 -3.73 -15.07
C GLY A 134 -12.42 -4.07 -15.48
N THR A 135 -13.40 -3.80 -14.61
CA THR A 135 -14.80 -4.25 -14.78
C THR A 135 -15.54 -3.55 -15.93
N LYS A 136 -15.24 -2.28 -16.21
CA LYS A 136 -15.91 -1.46 -17.24
C LYS A 136 -14.90 -0.63 -18.02
N GLU A 137 -14.77 -0.90 -19.31
CA GLU A 137 -13.83 -0.24 -20.22
C GLU A 137 -14.56 0.44 -21.39
N GLY A 138 -13.91 1.43 -22.02
CA GLY A 138 -14.43 2.12 -23.21
C GLY A 138 -15.67 2.98 -22.94
N SER A 139 -16.58 3.07 -23.91
CA SER A 139 -17.75 3.98 -23.83
C SER A 139 -18.70 3.70 -22.66
N GLU A 140 -18.70 2.47 -22.13
CA GLU A 140 -19.51 2.09 -20.97
C GLU A 140 -18.96 2.68 -19.65
N ALA A 141 -17.67 3.00 -19.60
CA ALA A 141 -17.05 3.67 -18.45
C ALA A 141 -17.53 5.12 -18.29
N LEU A 142 -18.04 5.75 -19.36
CA LEU A 142 -18.57 7.12 -19.35
C LEU A 142 -19.82 7.30 -18.49
N GLY A 143 -20.54 6.20 -18.21
CA GLY A 143 -21.72 6.19 -17.35
C GLY A 143 -21.40 5.95 -15.86
N ILE A 144 -20.16 5.61 -15.54
CA ILE A 144 -19.70 5.30 -14.19
C ILE A 144 -19.14 6.58 -13.58
N LYS A 145 -19.55 6.90 -12.34
CA LYS A 145 -19.13 8.11 -11.63
C LYS A 145 -17.99 7.89 -10.65
N ASP A 146 -17.93 6.70 -10.07
CA ASP A 146 -16.97 6.34 -9.02
C ASP A 146 -16.14 5.11 -9.46
N PRO A 147 -14.90 4.96 -9.00
CA PRO A 147 -14.12 3.73 -9.21
C PRO A 147 -14.82 2.51 -8.59
N ASP A 148 -14.52 1.32 -9.10
CA ASP A 148 -15.11 0.07 -8.62
C ASP A 148 -14.27 -0.46 -7.44
N GLU A 149 -14.87 -0.61 -6.27
CA GLU A 149 -14.19 -1.11 -5.06
C GLU A 149 -14.47 -2.60 -4.84
N TYR A 150 -13.45 -3.35 -4.41
CA TYR A 150 -13.54 -4.78 -4.16
C TYR A 150 -12.70 -5.24 -2.97
N ASP A 151 -13.14 -6.37 -2.38
CA ASP A 151 -12.42 -7.05 -1.31
C ASP A 151 -11.96 -8.44 -1.75
N GLU A 152 -10.72 -8.80 -1.43
CA GLU A 152 -10.13 -10.11 -1.70
C GLU A 152 -9.55 -10.72 -0.42
N ASN A 153 -9.87 -12.00 -0.18
CA ASN A 153 -9.35 -12.77 0.95
C ASN A 153 -8.70 -14.05 0.44
N THR A 154 -7.39 -14.18 0.67
CA THR A 154 -6.60 -15.32 0.20
C THR A 154 -6.00 -16.07 1.38
N LEU A 155 -6.15 -17.39 1.42
CA LEU A 155 -5.52 -18.28 2.40
C LEU A 155 -4.72 -19.35 1.66
N SER A 156 -3.53 -19.69 2.16
CA SER A 156 -2.67 -20.73 1.60
C SER A 156 -1.96 -21.51 2.71
N ALA A 157 -1.73 -22.80 2.46
CA ALA A 157 -1.12 -23.77 3.38
C ALA A 157 -0.41 -24.89 2.61
#